data_AF-A0AAU7YFI2-F1
#
_entry.id   AF-A0AAU7YFI2-F1
#
_cell.length_a   1.000
_cell.length_b   1.000
_cell.length_c   1.000
_cell.angle_alpha   90.00
_cell.angle_beta   90.00
_cell.angle_gamma   90.00
#
_symmetry.space_group_name_H-M   'P 1'
#
loop_
_entity.id
_entity.type
_entity.pdbx_description
1 polymer ?
#
loop_
_entity_poly.entity_id
_entity_poly.type
_entity_poly.pdbx_seq_one_letter_code
_entity_poly.pdbx_strand_id
1 'polypeptide(L)'
;MIPVITPRSDWMRSPAKQQTAINRKPGLIRKIYTLLTQKGDPTLINCAYCQKAIPEETTYEYELIYMHGTLISRKKQKYCSKRCASHDQMAHEL
;
A
#
# COMPACT_ATOMS: atom_id res chain seq x y z
N MET A 1 12.22 12.28 -25.16
CA MET A 1 11.12 12.59 -26.10
C MET A 1 9.91 11.75 -25.74
N ILE A 2 8.74 12.36 -25.66
CA ILE A 2 7.47 11.65 -25.51
C ILE A 2 7.09 11.14 -26.90
N PRO A 3 6.87 9.83 -27.12
CA PRO A 3 6.49 9.34 -28.44
C PRO A 3 5.10 9.85 -28.83
N VAL A 4 4.96 10.27 -30.08
CA VAL A 4 3.69 10.66 -30.70
C VAL A 4 2.90 9.39 -31.00
N ILE A 5 1.65 9.32 -30.52
CA ILE A 5 0.79 8.17 -30.73
C ILE A 5 0.09 8.35 -32.08
N THR A 6 0.57 7.64 -33.08
CA THR A 6 -0.11 7.49 -34.37
C THR A 6 -0.49 6.02 -34.57
N PRO A 7 -1.48 5.71 -35.42
CA PRO A 7 -1.87 4.32 -35.72
C PRO A 7 -0.71 3.43 -36.19
N ARG A 8 0.36 4.03 -36.73
CA ARG A 8 1.55 3.33 -37.24
C ARG A 8 2.77 3.38 -36.29
N SER A 9 2.61 3.94 -35.10
CA SER A 9 3.71 4.05 -34.12
C SER A 9 4.08 2.68 -33.52
N ASP A 10 5.36 2.49 -33.18
CA ASP A 10 5.84 1.26 -32.50
C ASP A 10 5.10 0.98 -31.19
N TRP A 11 4.60 2.04 -30.54
CA TRP A 11 3.78 1.93 -29.34
C TRP A 11 2.46 1.19 -29.59
N MET A 12 1.75 1.47 -30.69
CA MET A 12 0.50 0.76 -31.05
C MET A 12 0.75 -0.72 -31.38
N ARG A 13 1.98 -1.09 -31.77
CA ARG A 13 2.37 -2.48 -32.09
C ARG A 13 2.81 -3.28 -30.86
N SER A 14 3.04 -2.61 -29.73
CA SER A 14 3.45 -3.28 -28.49
C SER A 14 2.25 -3.95 -27.80
N PRO A 15 2.47 -5.04 -27.03
CA PRO A 15 1.39 -5.73 -26.32
C PRO A 15 0.62 -4.81 -25.36
N ALA A 16 -0.70 -5.02 -25.18
CA ALA A 16 -1.55 -4.18 -24.34
C ALA A 16 -1.00 -3.98 -22.90
N LYS A 17 -0.38 -5.01 -22.30
CA LYS A 17 0.27 -4.91 -20.98
C LYS A 17 1.40 -3.86 -20.93
N GLN A 18 2.01 -3.57 -22.08
CA GLN A 18 3.10 -2.59 -22.21
C GLN A 18 2.61 -1.18 -22.57
N GLN A 19 1.36 -1.03 -22.99
CA GLN A 19 0.74 0.26 -23.36
C GLN A 19 0.29 1.08 -22.13
N THR A 20 1.14 1.15 -21.10
CA THR A 20 0.87 1.93 -19.88
C THR A 20 1.55 3.29 -19.94
N ALA A 21 1.00 4.28 -19.22
CA ALA A 21 1.57 5.63 -19.12
C ALA A 21 3.02 5.62 -18.60
N ILE A 22 3.40 4.63 -17.79
CA ILE A 22 4.76 4.45 -17.25
C ILE A 22 5.75 4.06 -18.35
N ASN A 23 5.37 3.12 -19.22
CA ASN A 23 6.24 2.63 -20.29
C ASN A 23 6.44 3.66 -21.42
N ARG A 24 5.58 4.70 -21.49
CA ARG A 24 5.75 5.86 -22.38
C ARG A 24 6.85 6.82 -21.93
N LYS A 25 7.21 6.80 -20.63
CA LYS A 25 8.20 7.72 -20.07
C LYS A 25 9.62 7.31 -20.50
N PRO A 26 10.54 8.26 -20.68
CA PRO A 26 11.93 7.96 -21.01
C PRO A 26 12.59 7.10 -19.93
N GLY A 27 13.61 6.33 -20.30
CA GLY A 27 14.18 5.25 -19.46
C GLY A 27 14.49 5.62 -18.01
N LEU A 28 15.08 6.81 -17.77
CA LEU A 28 15.36 7.29 -16.41
C LEU A 28 14.08 7.56 -15.61
N ILE A 29 13.12 8.28 -16.20
CA ILE A 29 11.85 8.61 -15.54
C ILE A 29 11.03 7.32 -15.32
N ARG A 30 11.05 6.39 -16.28
CA ARG A 30 10.42 5.07 -16.13
C ARG A 30 10.99 4.31 -14.93
N LYS A 31 12.32 4.25 -14.79
CA LYS A 31 12.99 3.63 -13.63
C LYS A 31 12.59 4.28 -12.32
N ILE A 32 12.59 5.61 -12.25
CA ILE A 32 12.18 6.37 -11.06
C ILE A 32 10.71 6.06 -10.72
N TYR A 33 9.81 6.10 -11.70
CA TYR A 33 8.39 5.76 -11.47
C TYR A 33 8.22 4.33 -10.97
N THR A 34 8.93 3.36 -11.56
CA THR A 34 8.86 1.96 -11.09
C THR A 34 9.35 1.81 -9.65
N LEU A 35 10.39 2.54 -9.25
CA LEU A 35 10.90 2.54 -7.88
C LEU A 35 9.92 3.20 -6.90
N LEU A 36 9.28 4.31 -7.30
CA LEU A 36 8.27 4.97 -6.48
C LEU A 36 7.04 4.08 -6.28
N THR A 37 6.56 3.42 -7.34
CA THR A 37 5.44 2.47 -7.23
C THR A 37 5.72 1.25 -6.35
N GLN A 38 6.99 0.87 -6.17
CA GLN A 38 7.37 -0.22 -5.27
C GLN A 38 7.22 0.14 -3.79
N LYS A 39 7.35 1.42 -3.42
CA LYS A 39 7.30 1.86 -2.02
C LYS A 39 5.87 2.07 -1.50
N GLY A 40 4.88 2.09 -2.39
CA GLY A 40 3.50 2.48 -2.03
C GLY A 40 3.39 3.98 -1.78
N ASP A 41 2.16 4.47 -1.60
CA ASP A 41 1.91 5.87 -1.31
C ASP A 41 2.38 6.19 0.13
N PRO A 42 3.30 7.15 0.33
CA PRO A 42 3.89 7.41 1.65
C PRO A 42 2.92 8.01 2.67
N THR A 43 1.74 8.43 2.21
CA THR A 43 0.67 9.01 3.03
C THR A 43 -0.32 7.96 3.54
N LEU A 44 -0.21 6.71 3.06
CA LEU A 44 -1.08 5.63 3.48
C LEU A 44 -0.32 4.66 4.40
N ILE A 45 -0.93 4.40 5.55
CA ILE A 45 -0.48 3.39 6.52
C ILE A 45 -1.31 2.12 6.30
N ASN A 46 -0.69 0.95 6.46
CA ASN A 46 -1.40 -0.32 6.41
C ASN A 46 -2.09 -0.61 7.75
N CYS A 47 -3.36 -1.03 7.69
CA CYS A 47 -4.08 -1.56 8.85
C CYS A 47 -3.33 -2.74 9.48
N ALA A 48 -3.14 -2.74 10.79
CA ALA A 48 -2.45 -3.83 11.48
C ALA A 48 -3.12 -5.21 11.29
N TYR A 49 -4.46 -5.25 11.20
CA TYR A 49 -5.22 -6.49 11.02
C TYR A 49 -5.40 -6.88 9.54
N CYS A 50 -6.05 -6.04 8.73
CA CYS A 50 -6.44 -6.39 7.35
C CYS A 50 -5.47 -5.95 6.25
N GLN A 51 -4.35 -5.30 6.61
CA GLN A 51 -3.31 -4.81 5.70
C GLN A 51 -3.79 -3.83 4.61
N LYS A 52 -5.03 -3.31 4.73
CA LYS A 52 -5.55 -2.29 3.83
C LYS A 52 -4.81 -0.97 4.03
N ALA A 53 -4.39 -0.35 2.94
CA ALA A 53 -3.81 1.00 2.95
C ALA A 53 -4.88 2.04 3.30
N ILE A 54 -4.61 2.86 4.31
CA ILE A 54 -5.53 3.86 4.90
C ILE A 54 -4.77 5.18 5.05
N PRO A 55 -5.37 6.34 4.73
CA PRO A 55 -4.72 7.62 4.97
C PRO A 55 -4.61 7.91 6.47
N GLU A 56 -3.48 8.45 6.91
CA GLU A 56 -3.16 8.64 8.34
C GLU A 56 -4.25 9.39 9.11
N GLU A 57 -4.87 10.40 8.49
CA GLU A 57 -5.92 11.24 9.07
C GLU A 57 -7.18 10.47 9.49
N THR A 58 -7.46 9.35 8.83
CA THR A 58 -8.67 8.53 9.08
C THR A 58 -8.40 7.31 9.96
N THR A 59 -7.17 7.18 10.48
CA THR A 59 -6.78 5.99 11.24
C THR A 59 -7.43 5.95 12.61
N TYR A 60 -7.90 4.76 12.99
CA TYR A 60 -8.38 4.49 14.35
C TYR A 60 -7.23 3.92 15.18
N GLU A 61 -6.75 4.70 16.15
CA GLU A 61 -5.73 4.23 17.10
C GLU A 61 -6.37 3.40 18.22
N TYR A 62 -5.80 2.22 18.49
CA TYR A 62 -6.26 1.34 19.58
C TYR A 62 -5.06 0.68 20.27
N GLU A 63 -5.16 0.53 21.59
CA GLU A 63 -4.14 -0.11 22.42
C GLU A 63 -4.45 -1.61 22.52
N LEU A 64 -3.62 -2.44 21.88
CA LEU A 64 -3.67 -3.88 22.02
C LEU A 64 -3.01 -4.32 23.32
N ILE A 65 -3.64 -5.29 23.97
CA ILE A 65 -3.13 -5.95 25.17
C ILE A 65 -2.67 -7.35 24.76
N TYR A 66 -1.37 -7.60 24.93
CA TYR A 66 -0.72 -8.88 24.69
C TYR A 66 -0.53 -9.59 26.03
N MET A 67 -0.94 -10.86 26.11
CA MET A 67 -0.68 -11.71 27.26
C MET A 67 0.31 -12.82 26.87
N HIS A 68 1.49 -12.81 27.50
CA HIS A 68 2.48 -13.88 27.38
C HIS A 68 2.69 -14.51 28.76
N GLY A 69 1.85 -15.50 29.09
CA GLY A 69 1.82 -16.10 30.42
C GLY A 69 1.38 -15.08 31.48
N THR A 70 2.28 -14.75 32.42
CA THR A 70 2.04 -13.75 33.47
C THR A 70 2.40 -12.32 33.05
N LEU A 71 3.04 -12.13 31.89
CA LEU A 71 3.47 -10.83 31.40
C LEU A 71 2.37 -10.20 30.54
N ILE A 72 1.92 -9.01 30.96
CA ILE A 72 0.99 -8.17 30.21
C ILE A 72 1.80 -7.08 29.53
N SER A 73 1.78 -7.05 28.20
CA SER A 73 2.38 -5.99 27.39
C SER A 73 1.28 -5.21 26.66
N ARG A 74 1.48 -3.91 26.48
CA ARG A 74 0.51 -3.05 25.78
C ARG A 74 1.17 -2.32 24.63
N LYS A 75 0.55 -2.34 23.46
CA LYS A 75 1.09 -1.70 22.25
C LYS A 75 0.01 -0.95 21.49
N LYS A 76 0.26 0.32 21.17
CA LYS A 76 -0.62 1.12 20.32
C LYS A 76 -0.43 0.72 18.86
N GLN A 77 -1.55 0.50 18.17
CA GLN A 77 -1.61 0.13 16.76
C GLN A 77 -2.69 0.94 16.03
N LYS A 78 -2.55 1.05 14.71
CA LYS A 78 -3.45 1.81 13.84
C LYS A 78 -4.31 0.88 13.00
N TYR A 79 -5.60 1.20 12.92
CA TYR A 79 -6.61 0.36 12.28
C TYR A 79 -7.52 1.10 11.31
N CYS A 80 -8.15 0.29 10.46
CA CYS A 80 -9.21 0.69 9.55
C CYS A 80 -10.49 1.16 10.25
N SER A 81 -10.78 0.55 11.41
CA SER A 81 -12.04 0.70 12.14
C SER A 81 -11.93 0.06 13.51
N LYS A 82 -12.88 0.37 14.40
CA LYS A 82 -13.04 -0.31 15.70
C LYS A 82 -13.23 -1.83 15.56
N ARG A 83 -13.88 -2.28 14.48
CA ARG A 83 -14.08 -3.70 14.20
C ARG A 83 -12.76 -4.41 13.91
N CYS A 84 -11.89 -3.80 13.09
CA CYS A 84 -10.53 -4.29 12.84
C CYS A 84 -9.76 -4.47 14.16
N ALA A 85 -9.80 -3.45 15.04
CA ALA A 85 -9.10 -3.48 16.33
C ALA A 85 -9.62 -4.59 17.28
N SER A 86 -10.95 -4.76 17.36
CA SER A 86 -11.55 -5.80 18.20
C SER A 86 -11.20 -7.22 17.74
N HIS A 87 -11.18 -7.46 16.43
CA HIS A 87 -10.78 -8.76 15.90
C HIS A 87 -9.31 -9.07 16.15
N ASP A 88 -8.44 -8.05 16.09
CA ASP A 88 -7.02 -8.21 16.37
C ASP A 88 -6.76 -8.52 17.86
N GLN A 89 -7.49 -7.84 18.76
CA GLN A 89 -7.44 -8.14 20.19
C GLN A 89 -7.85 -9.59 20.49
N MET A 90 -8.95 -10.06 19.89
CA MET A 90 -9.39 -11.46 20.03
C MET A 90 -8.36 -12.47 19.50
N ALA A 91 -7.60 -12.11 18.45
CA ALA A 91 -6.57 -12.97 17.89
C ALA A 91 -5.33 -13.12 18.79
N HIS A 92 -5.19 -12.27 19.81
CA HIS A 92 -4.07 -12.28 20.76
C HIS A 92 -4.47 -12.70 22.19
N GLU A 93 -5.74 -13.07 22.39
CA GLU A 93 -6.29 -13.52 23.68
C GLU A 93 -6.30 -15.06 23.83
N LEU A 94 -5.74 -15.81 22.87
CA LEU A 94 -5.58 -17.28 22.90
C LEU A 94 -4.24 -17.69 23.52
#